data_AF-A0A2H5DYF8-F1
#
_entry.id   AF-A0A2H5DYF8-F1
#
_cell.length_a   1.000
_cell.length_b   1.000
_cell.length_c   1.000
_cell.angle_alpha   90.00
_cell.angle_beta   90.00
_cell.angle_gamma   90.00
#
_symmetry.space_group_name_H-M   'P 1'
#
loop_
_entity.id
_entity.type
_entity.pdbx_description
1 polymer ?
#
loop_
_entity_poly.entity_id
_entity_poly.type
_entity_poly.pdbx_seq_one_letter_code
_entity_poly.pdbx_strand_id
1 'polypeptide(L)'
;MPNPVTPQQTVDALNAALAQMSPPGDPVDTLDTGEMSDPAWSCNTFAPLLLEKVCAEIGVDPYSLDTESYVAGAALPQAFPNQSFVNISMMGEPSALNHNFNILVDGYTVWLIEAFVDQTVPIVKRFDSAVFFQLWNSLSGGGNGDWSDAYMTLFSVGPDQVVYPLPQNTWLHNQYVTS
;
A
#
# COMPACT_ATOMS: atom_id res chain seq x y z
N MET A 1 -8.24 17.80 -7.93
CA MET A 1 -8.10 16.81 -9.02
C MET A 1 -6.82 16.05 -8.72
N PRO A 2 -6.79 14.71 -8.76
CA PRO A 2 -5.55 13.98 -8.53
C PRO A 2 -4.56 14.38 -9.61
N ASN A 3 -3.39 14.84 -9.19
CA ASN A 3 -2.32 15.21 -10.11
C ASN A 3 -1.64 13.93 -10.59
N PRO A 4 -1.48 13.71 -11.91
CA PRO A 4 -0.93 12.48 -12.42
C PRO A 4 0.52 12.29 -11.95
N VAL A 5 0.83 11.10 -11.45
CA VAL A 5 2.17 10.70 -11.01
C VAL A 5 2.72 9.66 -11.99
N THR A 6 3.94 9.89 -12.48
CA THR A 6 4.62 8.95 -13.38
C THR A 6 5.42 7.91 -12.60
N PRO A 7 5.73 6.74 -13.20
CA PRO A 7 6.61 5.76 -12.57
C PRO A 7 7.97 6.33 -12.15
N GLN A 8 8.56 7.23 -12.94
CA GLN A 8 9.85 7.85 -12.59
C GLN A 8 9.73 8.75 -11.36
N GLN A 9 8.69 9.59 -11.26
CA GLN A 9 8.46 10.41 -10.07
C GLN A 9 8.25 9.54 -8.82
N THR A 10 7.58 8.39 -8.96
CA THR A 10 7.46 7.44 -7.86
C THR A 10 8.79 6.82 -7.47
N VAL A 11 9.68 6.50 -8.42
CA VAL A 11 11.05 6.01 -8.14
C VAL A 11 11.87 7.07 -7.40
N ASP A 12 11.83 8.32 -7.86
CA ASP A 12 12.58 9.42 -7.25
C ASP A 12 12.10 9.67 -5.80
N ALA A 13 10.78 9.67 -5.60
CA ALA A 13 10.16 9.78 -4.28
C ALA A 13 10.47 8.57 -3.38
N LEU A 14 10.46 7.35 -3.93
CA LEU A 14 10.81 6.13 -3.21
C LEU A 14 12.25 6.17 -2.72
N ASN A 15 13.20 6.55 -3.58
CA ASN A 15 14.60 6.70 -3.19
C ASN A 15 14.79 7.78 -2.11
N ALA A 16 14.06 8.89 -2.20
CA ALA A 16 14.07 9.92 -1.16
C ALA A 16 13.49 9.44 0.18
N ALA A 17 12.48 8.56 0.15
CA ALA A 17 11.92 7.94 1.35
C ALA A 17 12.87 6.89 1.95
N LEU A 18 13.43 6.00 1.13
CA LEU A 18 14.37 4.95 1.53
C LEU A 18 15.62 5.53 2.22
N ALA A 19 16.16 6.64 1.70
CA ALA A 19 17.29 7.34 2.30
C ALA A 19 17.00 7.91 3.71
N GLN A 20 15.73 8.08 4.08
CA GLN A 20 15.28 8.59 5.38
C GLN A 20 14.83 7.49 6.33
N MET A 21 14.79 6.23 5.89
CA MET A 21 14.49 5.09 6.75
C MET A 21 15.66 4.79 7.70
N SER A 22 15.37 3.99 8.74
CA SER A 22 16.37 3.55 9.72
C SER A 22 16.29 2.03 9.92
N PRO A 23 17.30 1.26 9.46
CA PRO A 23 18.44 1.71 8.66
C PRO A 23 18.00 2.27 7.30
N PRO A 24 18.81 3.13 6.64
CA PRO A 24 18.50 3.60 5.28
C PRO A 24 18.42 2.43 4.30
N GLY A 25 17.45 2.50 3.37
CA GLY A 25 17.32 1.52 2.29
C GLY A 25 18.22 1.82 1.11
N ASP A 26 18.52 0.78 0.33
CA ASP A 26 19.25 0.92 -0.93
C ASP A 26 18.37 1.54 -2.02
N PRO A 27 18.92 2.40 -2.89
CA PRO A 27 18.16 3.03 -3.96
C PRO A 27 17.78 2.02 -5.05
N VAL A 28 16.67 2.29 -5.73
CA VAL A 28 16.17 1.52 -6.86
C VAL A 28 16.19 2.34 -8.15
N ASP A 29 16.45 1.67 -9.27
CA ASP A 29 16.44 2.32 -10.59
C ASP A 29 15.05 2.36 -11.22
N THR A 30 14.18 1.38 -10.90
CA THR A 30 12.83 1.24 -11.44
C THR A 30 11.87 0.63 -10.43
N LEU A 31 10.55 0.68 -10.70
CA LEU A 31 9.54 -0.02 -9.92
C LEU A 31 9.50 -1.54 -10.18
N ASP A 32 10.17 -2.04 -11.22
CA ASP A 32 10.41 -3.47 -11.44
C ASP A 32 11.70 -3.87 -10.71
N THR A 33 11.66 -3.82 -9.37
CA THR A 33 12.80 -4.06 -8.48
C THR A 33 12.63 -5.34 -7.65
N GLY A 34 13.74 -5.93 -7.25
CA GLY A 34 13.79 -7.06 -6.31
C GLY A 34 14.14 -6.64 -4.88
N GLU A 35 14.20 -5.34 -4.59
CA GLU A 35 14.59 -4.87 -3.27
C GLU A 35 13.59 -5.23 -2.17
N MET A 36 14.13 -5.45 -0.97
CA MET A 36 13.40 -5.96 0.18
C MET A 36 13.37 -4.94 1.32
N SER A 37 12.30 -4.97 2.12
CA SER A 37 12.15 -4.11 3.29
C SER A 37 13.06 -4.57 4.43
N ASP A 38 13.46 -3.62 5.27
CA ASP A 38 14.07 -3.95 6.57
C ASP A 38 12.98 -4.21 7.63
N PRO A 39 13.11 -5.23 8.49
CA PRO A 39 12.18 -5.50 9.58
C PRO A 39 11.99 -4.34 10.57
N ALA A 40 12.94 -3.39 10.67
CA ALA A 40 12.80 -2.22 11.53
C ALA A 40 11.82 -1.17 10.96
N TRP A 41 11.39 -1.30 9.70
CA TRP A 41 10.57 -0.30 9.03
C TRP A 41 9.08 -0.51 9.29
N SER A 42 8.44 0.50 9.89
CA SER A 42 6.99 0.52 10.07
C SER A 42 6.27 1.00 8.82
N CYS A 43 5.26 0.25 8.39
CA CYS A 43 4.32 0.65 7.33
C CYS A 43 3.65 2.00 7.63
N ASN A 44 3.37 2.27 8.90
CA ASN A 44 2.77 3.51 9.39
C ASN A 44 3.74 4.71 9.37
N THR A 45 5.04 4.49 9.10
CA THR A 45 6.03 5.54 8.90
C THR A 45 6.43 5.63 7.42
N PHE A 46 6.70 4.49 6.80
CA PHE A 46 7.17 4.43 5.42
C PHE A 46 6.13 4.94 4.42
N ALA A 47 4.87 4.51 4.54
CA ALA A 47 3.87 4.86 3.54
C ALA A 47 3.49 6.37 3.56
N PRO A 48 3.26 7.01 4.72
CA PRO A 48 3.08 8.46 4.78
C PRO A 48 4.30 9.24 4.28
N LEU A 49 5.50 8.79 4.64
CA LEU A 49 6.74 9.44 4.18
C LEU A 49 6.85 9.42 2.65
N LEU A 50 6.56 8.28 2.02
CA LEU A 50 6.58 8.16 0.56
C LEU A 50 5.52 9.07 -0.09
N LEU A 51 4.33 9.13 0.48
CA LEU A 51 3.27 10.03 0.02
C LEU A 51 3.73 11.50 0.05
N GLU A 52 4.36 11.93 1.15
CA GLU A 52 4.95 13.27 1.26
C GLU A 52 6.01 13.52 0.18
N LYS A 53 6.86 12.53 -0.14
CA LYS A 53 7.88 12.67 -1.19
C LYS A 53 7.24 12.78 -2.57
N VAL A 54 6.23 11.98 -2.88
CA VAL A 54 5.50 12.08 -4.16
C VAL A 54 4.84 13.45 -4.29
N CYS A 55 4.18 13.95 -3.25
CA CYS A 55 3.61 15.29 -3.23
C CYS A 55 4.64 16.38 -3.53
N ALA A 56 5.81 16.29 -2.90
CA ALA A 56 6.92 17.21 -3.17
C ALA A 56 7.39 17.14 -4.63
N GLU A 57 7.51 15.94 -5.21
CA GLU A 57 7.92 15.74 -6.61
C GLU A 57 6.94 16.33 -7.62
N ILE A 58 5.64 16.27 -7.34
CA ILE A 58 4.60 16.81 -8.23
C ILE A 58 4.19 18.26 -7.91
N GLY A 59 4.83 18.88 -6.92
CA GLY A 59 4.57 20.27 -6.53
C GLY A 59 3.20 20.49 -5.89
N VAL A 60 2.70 19.48 -5.16
CA VAL A 60 1.41 19.50 -4.48
C VAL A 60 1.64 19.45 -2.98
N ASP A 61 0.82 20.18 -2.22
CA ASP A 61 0.90 20.15 -0.77
C ASP A 61 0.32 18.81 -0.26
N PRO A 62 1.03 18.01 0.56
CA PRO A 62 0.43 16.85 1.20
C PRO A 62 -0.78 17.20 2.09
N TYR A 63 -0.89 18.44 2.59
CA TYR A 63 -2.10 18.95 3.26
C TYR A 63 -3.26 19.24 2.29
N SER A 64 -2.99 19.27 0.98
CA SER A 64 -3.99 19.37 -0.10
C SER A 64 -4.32 18.04 -0.76
N LEU A 65 -3.61 16.96 -0.39
CA LEU A 65 -4.21 15.64 -0.48
C LEU A 65 -5.41 15.67 0.45
N ASP A 66 -6.55 15.28 -0.06
CA ASP A 66 -7.83 15.34 0.62
C ASP A 66 -7.82 14.26 1.72
N THR A 67 -7.09 14.52 2.79
CA THR A 67 -7.14 13.77 4.05
C THR A 67 -8.42 14.12 4.82
N GLU A 68 -9.28 15.00 4.25
CA GLU A 68 -10.59 15.27 4.81
C GLU A 68 -11.48 14.02 4.72
N SER A 69 -11.69 13.45 5.90
CA SER A 69 -12.80 12.56 6.24
C SER A 69 -12.64 11.10 5.81
N TYR A 70 -11.91 10.35 6.64
CA TYR A 70 -12.26 9.02 7.14
C TYR A 70 -13.68 8.54 6.77
N VAL A 71 -13.83 7.75 5.70
CA VAL A 71 -15.11 7.06 5.43
C VAL A 71 -15.01 5.62 5.90
N ALA A 72 -15.51 5.32 7.10
CA ALA A 72 -15.78 3.95 7.50
C ALA A 72 -16.71 3.30 6.45
N GLY A 73 -16.32 2.15 5.91
CA GLY A 73 -17.06 1.47 4.84
C GLY A 73 -16.79 1.96 3.41
N ALA A 74 -15.75 2.78 3.17
CA ALA A 74 -15.27 2.98 1.80
C ALA A 74 -14.94 1.62 1.19
N ALA A 75 -15.41 1.32 -0.02
CA ALA A 75 -14.81 0.30 -0.88
C ALA A 75 -13.67 0.97 -1.66
N LEU A 76 -12.54 0.31 -1.96
CA LEU A 76 -11.70 0.82 -3.06
C LEU A 76 -12.61 1.02 -4.28
N PRO A 77 -12.48 2.13 -5.02
CA PRO A 77 -13.26 2.32 -6.22
C PRO A 77 -12.99 1.16 -7.19
N GLN A 78 -13.98 0.82 -8.02
CA GLN A 78 -13.86 -0.27 -9.00
C GLN A 78 -12.67 -0.08 -9.96
N ALA A 79 -12.22 1.17 -10.15
CA ALA A 79 -10.98 1.51 -10.81
C ALA A 79 -10.46 2.87 -10.30
N PHE A 80 -9.14 3.05 -10.34
CA PHE A 80 -8.50 4.35 -10.20
C PHE A 80 -8.24 4.97 -11.58
N PRO A 81 -8.26 6.30 -11.71
CA PRO A 81 -7.76 6.98 -12.90
C PRO A 81 -6.31 6.58 -13.23
N ASN A 82 -5.94 6.72 -14.49
CA ASN A 82 -4.54 6.53 -14.90
C ASN A 82 -3.62 7.50 -14.15
N GLN A 83 -2.42 7.04 -13.78
CA GLN A 83 -1.41 7.79 -13.04
C GLN A 83 -1.87 8.25 -11.65
N SER A 84 -2.78 7.49 -11.03
CA SER A 84 -3.17 7.75 -9.64
C SER A 84 -2.11 7.21 -8.69
N PHE A 85 -1.64 8.05 -7.78
CA PHE A 85 -0.87 7.63 -6.61
C PHE A 85 -1.73 7.79 -5.36
N VAL A 86 -1.90 6.72 -4.59
CA VAL A 86 -2.88 6.68 -3.50
C VAL A 86 -2.27 6.01 -2.29
N ASN A 87 -2.46 6.58 -1.12
CA ASN A 87 -2.16 5.91 0.14
C ASN A 87 -3.41 5.20 0.66
N ILE A 88 -3.24 3.95 1.08
CA ILE A 88 -4.32 3.11 1.61
C ILE A 88 -3.92 2.65 3.01
N SER A 89 -4.82 2.89 3.95
CA SER A 89 -4.74 2.41 5.33
C SER A 89 -5.84 1.40 5.59
N MET A 90 -5.48 0.21 6.05
CA MET A 90 -6.42 -0.85 6.41
C MET A 90 -6.47 -1.05 7.92
N MET A 91 -7.67 -1.27 8.46
CA MET A 91 -7.85 -1.81 9.81
C MET A 91 -8.44 -3.23 9.72
N GLY A 92 -7.66 -4.23 10.13
CA GLY A 92 -8.10 -5.62 10.29
C GLY A 92 -8.59 -5.94 11.70
N GLU A 93 -9.29 -7.07 11.87
CA GLU A 93 -9.63 -7.59 13.20
C GLU A 93 -8.54 -8.55 13.74
N PRO A 94 -8.24 -8.50 15.05
CA PRO A 94 -8.55 -7.41 15.96
C PRO A 94 -7.68 -6.18 15.61
N SER A 95 -8.24 -4.99 15.86
CA SER A 95 -7.84 -3.63 15.43
C SER A 95 -6.43 -3.15 15.80
N ALA A 96 -5.50 -4.03 16.17
CA ALA A 96 -4.16 -3.66 16.61
C ALA A 96 -3.19 -3.35 15.47
N LEU A 97 -3.54 -3.64 14.21
CA LEU A 97 -2.61 -3.58 13.08
C LEU A 97 -3.20 -2.76 11.94
N ASN A 98 -3.00 -1.44 12.06
CA ASN A 98 -3.12 -0.54 10.92
C ASN A 98 -2.02 -0.91 9.91
N HIS A 99 -2.41 -1.35 8.71
CA HIS A 99 -1.48 -1.56 7.61
C HIS A 99 -1.59 -0.42 6.61
N ASN A 100 -0.51 0.34 6.43
CA ASN A 100 -0.46 1.47 5.51
C ASN A 100 0.50 1.16 4.36
N PHE A 101 0.04 1.34 3.14
CA PHE A 101 0.85 1.17 1.94
C PHE A 101 0.41 2.16 0.87
N ASN A 102 1.22 2.33 -0.16
CA ASN A 102 0.86 3.16 -1.31
C ASN A 102 0.64 2.29 -2.54
N ILE A 103 -0.15 2.81 -3.47
CA ILE A 103 -0.25 2.26 -4.82
C ILE A 103 0.02 3.34 -5.87
N LEU A 104 0.67 2.94 -6.97
CA LEU A 104 0.65 3.65 -8.23
C LEU A 104 -0.16 2.85 -9.25
N VAL A 105 -1.08 3.49 -9.96
CA VAL A 105 -1.79 2.90 -11.11
C VAL A 105 -1.32 3.56 -12.40
N ASP A 106 -0.76 2.79 -13.34
CA ASP A 106 -0.43 3.27 -14.70
C ASP A 106 -0.81 2.21 -15.75
N GLY A 107 -1.76 2.57 -16.60
CA GLY A 107 -2.45 1.71 -17.55
C GLY A 107 -3.12 0.52 -16.86
N TYR A 108 -2.66 -0.67 -17.22
CA TYR A 108 -3.10 -1.94 -16.64
C TYR A 108 -2.19 -2.43 -15.52
N THR A 109 -1.26 -1.59 -15.05
CA THR A 109 -0.30 -1.97 -14.01
C THR A 109 -0.63 -1.27 -12.70
N VAL A 110 -0.59 -2.03 -11.61
CA VAL A 110 -0.62 -1.50 -10.25
C VAL A 110 0.69 -1.89 -9.58
N TRP A 111 1.39 -0.91 -9.00
CA TRP A 111 2.51 -1.16 -8.09
C TRP A 111 2.03 -0.91 -6.66
N LEU A 112 2.05 -1.95 -5.84
CA LEU A 112 1.90 -1.85 -4.40
C LEU A 112 3.28 -1.58 -3.80
N ILE A 113 3.38 -0.55 -2.98
CA ILE A 113 4.64 -0.10 -2.37
C ILE A 113 4.46 -0.09 -0.85
N GLU A 114 5.22 -0.95 -0.17
CA GLU A 114 5.04 -1.19 1.26
C GLU A 114 6.34 -1.46 2.01
N ALA A 115 6.24 -1.38 3.33
CA ALA A 115 7.17 -1.96 4.28
C ALA A 115 6.33 -2.67 5.34
N PHE A 116 6.92 -3.57 6.11
CA PHE A 116 6.18 -4.32 7.11
C PHE A 116 7.08 -4.55 8.33
N VAL A 117 6.65 -4.04 9.49
CA VAL A 117 7.46 -4.13 10.71
C VAL A 117 7.60 -5.60 11.12
N ASP A 118 8.78 -5.96 11.61
CA ASP A 118 9.19 -7.31 11.98
C ASP A 118 9.18 -8.33 10.82
N GLN A 119 9.06 -7.86 9.57
CA GLN A 119 9.01 -8.70 8.37
C GLN A 119 9.92 -8.17 7.26
N THR A 120 10.38 -9.08 6.39
CA THR A 120 11.12 -8.74 5.18
C THR A 120 10.26 -9.08 3.97
N VAL A 121 9.74 -8.05 3.30
CA VAL A 121 8.85 -8.18 2.14
C VAL A 121 9.43 -7.40 0.95
N PRO A 122 9.08 -7.73 -0.31
CA PRO A 122 9.44 -6.88 -1.44
C PRO A 122 8.88 -5.47 -1.24
N ILE A 123 9.71 -4.42 -1.38
CA ILE A 123 9.25 -3.04 -1.19
C ILE A 123 8.29 -2.58 -2.28
N VAL A 124 8.38 -3.21 -3.47
CA VAL A 124 7.48 -2.95 -4.60
C VAL A 124 6.98 -4.29 -5.14
N LYS A 125 5.68 -4.38 -5.35
CA LYS A 125 5.03 -5.53 -5.99
C LYS A 125 4.17 -5.08 -7.14
N ARG A 126 4.36 -5.73 -8.28
CA ARG A 126 3.67 -5.41 -9.52
C ARG A 126 2.51 -6.37 -9.76
N PHE A 127 1.37 -5.81 -10.13
CA PHE A 127 0.16 -6.55 -10.47
C PHE A 127 -0.44 -6.05 -11.80
N ASP A 128 -1.11 -6.95 -12.51
CA ASP A 128 -2.17 -6.53 -13.44
C ASP A 128 -3.32 -5.92 -12.61
N SER A 129 -3.89 -4.81 -13.09
CA SER A 129 -4.89 -4.07 -12.32
C SER A 129 -6.15 -4.90 -12.02
N ALA A 130 -6.60 -5.74 -12.95
CA ALA A 130 -7.75 -6.61 -12.72
C ALA A 130 -7.45 -7.65 -11.64
N VAL A 131 -6.23 -8.20 -11.63
CA VAL A 131 -5.78 -9.13 -10.58
C VAL A 131 -5.70 -8.44 -9.23
N PHE A 132 -5.12 -7.23 -9.16
CA PHE A 132 -5.05 -6.45 -7.93
C PHE A 132 -6.44 -6.22 -7.31
N PHE A 133 -7.39 -5.72 -8.11
CA PHE A 133 -8.75 -5.46 -7.61
C PHE A 133 -9.50 -6.75 -7.24
N GLN A 134 -9.25 -7.86 -7.94
CA GLN A 134 -9.79 -9.16 -7.55
C GLN A 134 -9.28 -9.58 -6.16
N LEU A 135 -7.96 -9.54 -5.95
CA LEU A 135 -7.33 -9.87 -4.67
C LEU A 135 -7.84 -8.95 -3.55
N TRP A 136 -7.96 -7.66 -3.83
CA TRP A 136 -8.50 -6.69 -2.87
C TRP A 136 -9.94 -7.01 -2.46
N ASN A 137 -10.80 -7.30 -3.44
CA ASN A 137 -12.18 -7.68 -3.17
C ASN A 137 -12.26 -8.95 -2.33
N SER A 138 -11.37 -9.93 -2.57
CA SER A 138 -11.26 -11.13 -1.74
C SER A 138 -10.90 -10.84 -0.28
N LEU A 139 -10.20 -9.73 0.03
CA LEU A 139 -9.94 -9.35 1.43
C LEU A 139 -11.19 -8.97 2.20
N SER A 140 -12.21 -8.43 1.51
CA SER A 140 -13.51 -7.99 2.06
C SER A 140 -14.65 -9.02 1.86
N GLY A 141 -14.44 -9.98 0.97
CA GLY A 141 -15.41 -11.00 0.56
C GLY A 141 -15.58 -12.05 1.64
N GLY A 142 -16.39 -11.72 2.65
CA GLY A 142 -16.70 -12.61 3.76
C GLY A 142 -17.27 -13.96 3.28
N GLY A 143 -16.50 -15.03 3.49
CA GLY A 143 -16.98 -16.42 3.32
C GLY A 143 -16.33 -17.17 2.16
N ASN A 144 -15.21 -17.85 2.45
CA ASN A 144 -14.74 -19.13 1.86
C ASN A 144 -13.24 -19.41 2.15
N GLY A 145 -12.52 -18.53 2.86
CA GLY A 145 -11.10 -18.72 3.18
C GLY A 145 -10.12 -18.13 2.17
N ASP A 146 -10.60 -17.66 1.02
CA ASP A 146 -9.78 -17.04 -0.05
C ASP A 146 -9.12 -15.72 0.37
N TRP A 147 -9.59 -15.08 1.46
CA TRP A 147 -9.03 -13.82 1.94
C TRP A 147 -7.58 -13.99 2.41
N SER A 148 -7.22 -15.15 2.97
CA SER A 148 -5.86 -15.41 3.50
C SER A 148 -4.84 -15.51 2.38
N ASP A 149 -5.19 -16.23 1.31
CA ASP A 149 -4.36 -16.34 0.11
C ASP A 149 -4.24 -15.00 -0.60
N ALA A 150 -5.33 -14.22 -0.65
CA ALA A 150 -5.31 -12.86 -1.19
C ALA A 150 -4.40 -11.94 -0.36
N TYR A 151 -4.46 -12.01 0.97
CA TYR A 151 -3.61 -11.26 1.88
C TYR A 151 -2.13 -11.59 1.66
N MET A 152 -1.79 -12.88 1.68
CA MET A 152 -0.43 -13.34 1.45
C MET A 152 0.06 -12.94 0.05
N THR A 153 -0.79 -13.02 -0.98
CA THR A 153 -0.44 -12.62 -2.35
C THR A 153 -0.21 -11.12 -2.46
N LEU A 154 -0.98 -10.28 -1.74
CA LEU A 154 -0.83 -8.83 -1.75
C LEU A 154 0.40 -8.39 -0.93
N PHE A 155 0.58 -8.92 0.28
CA PHE A 155 1.53 -8.37 1.24
C PHE A 155 2.78 -9.24 1.49
N SER A 156 2.82 -10.46 0.96
CA SER A 156 3.91 -11.42 1.18
C SER A 156 4.12 -11.85 2.64
N VAL A 157 3.17 -11.53 3.52
CA VAL A 157 3.18 -11.91 4.93
C VAL A 157 1.98 -12.82 5.19
N GLY A 158 2.18 -13.87 5.97
CA GLY A 158 1.08 -14.72 6.41
C GLY A 158 0.20 -13.97 7.40
N PRO A 159 -1.14 -13.98 7.28
CA PRO A 159 -1.99 -13.26 8.22
C PRO A 159 -1.86 -13.78 9.66
N ASP A 160 -1.41 -15.02 9.85
CA ASP A 160 -1.13 -15.66 11.15
C ASP A 160 0.14 -15.12 11.83
N GLN A 161 1.03 -14.51 11.05
CA GLN A 161 2.22 -13.81 11.55
C GLN A 161 1.88 -12.40 12.04
N VAL A 162 0.72 -11.89 11.64
CA VAL A 162 0.26 -10.53 11.89
C VAL A 162 -0.76 -10.56 13.03
N VAL A 163 -1.78 -11.42 12.93
CA VAL A 163 -2.85 -11.55 13.92
C VAL A 163 -3.00 -12.99 14.40
N TYR A 164 -3.15 -13.17 15.71
CA TYR A 164 -3.61 -14.42 16.29
C TYR A 164 -4.65 -14.18 17.40
N PRO A 165 -5.81 -14.88 17.40
CA PRO A 165 -6.23 -15.88 16.41
C PRO A 165 -6.70 -15.25 15.09
N LEU A 166 -6.57 -15.99 13.99
CA LEU A 166 -7.00 -15.54 12.66
C LEU A 166 -8.51 -15.20 12.60
N PRO A 167 -8.91 -14.14 11.89
CA PRO A 167 -10.31 -13.89 11.56
C PRO A 167 -10.94 -15.06 10.79
N GLN A 168 -12.19 -15.41 11.09
CA GLN A 168 -12.83 -16.55 10.43
C GLN A 168 -13.43 -16.20 9.06
N ASN A 169 -13.88 -14.97 8.88
CA ASN A 169 -14.75 -14.62 7.76
C ASN A 169 -14.11 -13.66 6.75
N THR A 170 -13.40 -12.62 7.21
CA THR A 170 -12.80 -11.58 6.37
C THR A 170 -11.59 -10.97 7.08
N TRP A 171 -10.64 -10.40 6.32
CA TRP A 171 -9.54 -9.61 6.88
C TRP A 171 -9.90 -8.13 6.95
N LEU A 172 -10.60 -7.64 5.92
CA LEU A 172 -10.88 -6.22 5.75
C LEU A 172 -12.33 -5.92 6.18
N HIS A 173 -12.45 -5.22 7.31
CA HIS A 173 -13.74 -4.66 7.77
C HIS A 173 -13.85 -3.16 7.46
N ASN A 174 -12.75 -2.43 7.60
CA ASN A 174 -12.66 -1.01 7.29
C ASN A 174 -11.39 -0.72 6.47
N GLN A 175 -11.53 0.12 5.45
CA GLN A 175 -10.41 0.67 4.70
C GLN A 175 -10.57 2.19 4.63
N TYR A 176 -9.43 2.87 4.60
CA TYR A 176 -9.31 4.31 4.51
C TYR A 176 -8.39 4.62 3.32
N VAL A 177 -8.87 5.46 2.42
CA VAL A 177 -8.16 5.83 1.19
C VAL A 177 -7.95 7.33 1.24
N THR A 178 -6.71 7.79 1.14
CA THR A 178 -6.42 9.23 0.99
C THR A 178 -6.03 9.50 -0.46
N SER A 179 -6.73 10.43 -1.11
CA SER A 179 -6.52 10.85 -2.49
C SER A 179 -5.85 12.21 -2.61
#